data_AF-A0A2N6F468-F1
#
_entry.id   AF-A0A2N6F468-F1
#
_cell.length_a   1.000
_cell.length_b   1.000
_cell.length_c   1.000
_cell.angle_alpha   90.00
_cell.angle_beta   90.00
_cell.angle_gamma   90.00
#
_symmetry.space_group_name_H-M   'P 1'
#
loop_
_entity.id
_entity.type
_entity.pdbx_description
1 polymer ?
#
loop_
_entity_poly.entity_id
_entity_poly.type
_entity_poly.pdbx_seq_one_letter_code
_entity_poly.pdbx_strand_id
1 'polypeptide(L)'
;MKIGKNIIFTLMSILGISGCTGIPVGIEPVRGFELNRYLGTWYEIARLDHRFERGLSNVTATYKLRPDGGLDVINRGYNYEKKVWKEAKGRAYFVAGPETGRLKVTFFWPFYGGYNIINLDKEDYQYALVCGPNRDYLWLLARQKKIDQELMQKLFAKAESLGFAVERLLIVRHEHDDAAP
;
A
#
# COMPACT_ATOMS: atom_id res chain seq x y z
N MET A 1 -12.64 65.99 -2.15
CA MET A 1 -11.66 64.93 -1.83
C MET A 1 -12.37 63.79 -1.12
N LYS A 2 -11.95 62.53 -1.39
CA LYS A 2 -12.40 61.22 -0.85
C LYS A 2 -13.45 60.49 -1.72
N ILE A 3 -13.01 59.79 -2.76
CA ILE A 3 -12.35 58.45 -2.82
C ILE A 3 -13.41 57.33 -2.86
N GLY A 4 -13.41 56.60 -3.97
CA GLY A 4 -14.43 55.65 -4.40
C GLY A 4 -14.48 54.34 -3.60
N LYS A 5 -15.64 53.68 -3.73
CA LYS A 5 -15.92 52.33 -3.24
C LYS A 5 -15.09 51.30 -4.01
N ASN A 6 -14.09 50.71 -3.36
CA ASN A 6 -13.45 49.50 -3.87
C ASN A 6 -14.16 48.29 -3.25
N ILE A 7 -14.94 47.58 -4.06
CA ILE A 7 -15.49 46.27 -3.74
C ILE A 7 -14.34 45.28 -3.91
N ILE A 8 -13.79 44.80 -2.80
CA ILE A 8 -12.79 43.72 -2.79
C ILE A 8 -13.57 42.40 -2.87
N PHE A 9 -13.55 41.76 -4.04
CA PHE A 9 -13.91 40.35 -4.18
C PHE A 9 -12.76 39.51 -3.61
N THR A 10 -12.90 39.04 -2.38
CA THR A 10 -11.97 38.06 -1.82
C THR A 10 -12.22 36.72 -2.50
N LEU A 11 -11.37 36.38 -3.47
CA LEU A 11 -11.27 35.07 -4.08
C LEU A 11 -10.83 34.08 -2.99
N MET A 12 -11.79 33.35 -2.41
CA MET A 12 -11.54 32.29 -1.45
C MET A 12 -10.87 31.14 -2.21
N SER A 13 -9.53 31.17 -2.25
CA SER A 13 -8.71 30.09 -2.79
C SER A 13 -9.07 28.79 -2.07
N ILE A 14 -9.77 27.92 -2.78
CA ILE A 14 -9.97 26.52 -2.41
C ILE A 14 -8.58 25.90 -2.44
N LEU A 15 -7.91 25.85 -1.28
CA LEU A 15 -6.74 25.00 -1.11
C LEU A 15 -7.21 23.57 -1.36
N GLY A 16 -6.88 23.06 -2.55
CA GLY A 16 -7.09 21.66 -2.88
C GLY A 16 -6.34 20.81 -1.87
N ILE A 17 -7.09 20.04 -1.08
CA ILE A 17 -6.54 18.99 -0.22
C ILE A 17 -6.10 17.88 -1.18
N SER A 18 -4.93 18.05 -1.79
CA SER A 18 -4.28 17.00 -2.56
C SER A 18 -3.90 15.89 -1.59
N GLY A 19 -4.69 14.82 -1.56
CA GLY A 19 -4.29 13.59 -0.88
C GLY A 19 -2.89 13.19 -1.32
N CYS A 20 -2.03 12.77 -0.38
CA CYS A 20 -0.66 12.37 -0.66
C CYS A 20 -0.64 11.05 -1.46
N THR A 21 -0.86 11.13 -2.77
CA THR A 21 -0.67 10.03 -3.74
C THR A 21 0.76 10.02 -4.30
N GLY A 22 1.69 10.60 -3.55
CA GLY A 22 3.10 10.68 -3.89
C GLY A 22 3.81 9.34 -3.81
N ILE A 23 5.03 9.32 -4.31
CA ILE A 23 6.04 8.30 -4.06
C ILE A 23 7.22 9.02 -3.40
N PRO A 24 7.95 8.40 -2.46
CA PRO A 24 9.08 9.09 -1.82
C PRO A 24 10.13 9.51 -2.85
N VAL A 25 10.73 10.68 -2.66
CA VAL A 25 11.78 11.20 -3.56
C VAL A 25 12.91 10.18 -3.71
N GLY A 26 13.36 9.96 -4.95
CA GLY A 26 14.43 9.03 -5.28
C GLY A 26 13.98 7.56 -5.38
N ILE A 27 12.68 7.28 -5.33
CA ILE A 27 12.12 5.94 -5.51
C ILE A 27 11.30 5.91 -6.79
N GLU A 28 11.54 4.89 -7.61
CA GLU A 28 10.80 4.64 -8.84
C GLU A 28 9.93 3.39 -8.67
N PRO A 29 8.67 3.43 -9.15
CA PRO A 29 7.83 2.25 -9.18
C PRO A 29 8.29 1.30 -10.30
N VAL A 30 7.93 0.04 -10.15
CA VAL A 30 8.16 -1.00 -11.15
C VAL A 30 7.43 -0.65 -12.45
N ARG A 31 8.15 -0.70 -13.57
CA ARG A 31 7.61 -0.60 -14.94
C ARG A 31 7.35 -1.97 -15.55
N GLY A 32 6.56 -2.04 -16.62
CA GLY A 32 6.14 -3.31 -17.23
C GLY A 32 5.32 -4.16 -16.25
N PHE A 33 4.49 -3.49 -15.45
CA PHE A 33 3.58 -4.12 -14.51
C PHE A 33 2.40 -4.74 -15.26
N GLU A 34 2.06 -5.98 -14.93
CA GLU A 34 0.97 -6.72 -15.55
C GLU A 34 -0.11 -6.98 -14.50
N LEU A 35 -1.15 -6.14 -14.50
CA LEU A 35 -2.21 -6.17 -13.49
C LEU A 35 -2.80 -7.56 -13.27
N ASN A 36 -3.13 -8.28 -14.35
CA ASN A 36 -3.77 -9.59 -14.27
C ASN A 36 -2.95 -10.62 -13.47
N ARG A 37 -1.62 -10.53 -13.51
CA ARG A 37 -0.70 -11.39 -12.75
C ARG A 37 -0.58 -10.97 -11.29
N TYR A 38 -0.94 -9.73 -10.97
CA TYR A 38 -0.93 -9.18 -9.62
C TYR A 38 -2.23 -9.40 -8.84
N LEU A 39 -3.34 -9.69 -9.54
CA LEU A 39 -4.64 -9.98 -8.91
C LEU A 39 -4.58 -11.19 -7.95
N GLY A 40 -5.61 -11.33 -7.13
CA GLY A 40 -5.72 -12.39 -6.14
C GLY A 40 -5.06 -12.03 -4.81
N THR A 41 -4.78 -13.04 -4.01
CA THR A 41 -4.35 -12.88 -2.61
C THR A 41 -2.84 -12.80 -2.50
N TRP A 42 -2.39 -11.90 -1.63
CA TRP A 42 -1.02 -11.76 -1.17
C TRP A 42 -0.98 -11.83 0.35
N TYR A 43 -0.03 -12.57 0.90
CA TYR A 43 0.30 -12.58 2.32
C TYR A 43 1.27 -11.44 2.61
N GLU A 44 0.98 -10.67 3.64
CA GLU A 44 1.91 -9.68 4.16
C GLU A 44 2.96 -10.39 5.01
N ILE A 45 4.21 -10.44 4.55
CA ILE A 45 5.32 -11.11 5.24
C ILE A 45 5.95 -10.18 6.26
N ALA A 46 6.11 -8.91 5.92
CA ALA A 46 6.66 -7.91 6.81
C ALA A 46 6.05 -6.53 6.53
N ARG A 47 6.00 -5.69 7.56
CA ARG A 47 5.58 -4.29 7.45
C ARG A 47 6.32 -3.39 8.43
N LEU A 48 6.36 -2.08 8.16
CA LEU A 48 6.61 -1.11 9.22
C LEU A 48 5.36 -1.00 10.11
N ASP A 49 5.51 -0.71 11.41
CA ASP A 49 4.36 -0.66 12.33
C ASP A 49 3.42 0.51 11.98
N HIS A 50 2.26 0.18 11.41
CA HIS A 50 1.21 1.14 11.15
C HIS A 50 0.11 1.02 12.22
N ARG A 51 -0.36 2.15 12.75
CA ARG A 51 -1.37 2.19 13.83
C ARG A 51 -2.63 1.38 13.53
N PHE A 52 -3.02 1.24 12.25
CA PHE A 52 -4.23 0.54 11.83
C PHE A 52 -4.07 -0.99 11.72
N GLU A 53 -2.84 -1.50 11.64
CA GLU A 53 -2.54 -2.94 11.53
C GLU A 53 -2.02 -3.55 12.83
N ARG A 54 -1.87 -2.73 13.88
CA ARG A 54 -1.28 -3.16 15.15
C ARG A 54 -2.05 -4.36 15.76
N GLY A 55 -1.29 -5.39 16.12
CA GLY A 55 -1.81 -6.62 16.70
C GLY A 55 -2.52 -7.55 15.72
N LEU A 56 -2.41 -7.30 14.41
CA LEU A 56 -2.91 -8.22 13.38
C LEU A 56 -1.82 -9.18 12.89
N SER A 57 -2.20 -10.45 12.76
CA SER A 57 -1.47 -11.55 12.13
C SER A 57 -2.26 -12.13 10.97
N ASN A 58 -1.71 -13.13 10.27
CA ASN A 58 -2.35 -13.79 9.13
C ASN A 58 -2.88 -12.77 8.12
N VAL A 59 -2.11 -11.68 7.95
CA VAL A 59 -2.56 -10.51 7.20
C VAL A 59 -2.45 -10.79 5.72
N THR A 60 -3.54 -10.58 5.01
CA THR A 60 -3.63 -10.74 3.57
C THR A 60 -4.19 -9.50 2.92
N ALA A 61 -3.75 -9.22 1.70
CA ALA A 61 -4.34 -8.23 0.81
C ALA A 61 -4.82 -8.96 -0.47
N THR A 62 -6.11 -8.82 -0.79
CA THR A 62 -6.71 -9.44 -1.97
C THR A 62 -7.13 -8.37 -2.97
N TYR A 63 -6.63 -8.48 -4.19
CA TYR A 63 -6.89 -7.53 -5.28
C TYR A 63 -7.82 -8.13 -6.32
N LYS A 64 -8.88 -7.40 -6.67
CA LYS A 64 -9.83 -7.80 -7.73
C LYS A 64 -10.06 -6.65 -8.70
N LEU A 65 -10.01 -6.93 -10.00
CA LEU A 65 -10.31 -5.95 -11.03
C LEU A 65 -11.79 -5.57 -10.99
N ARG A 66 -12.07 -4.27 -11.12
CA ARG A 66 -13.42 -3.71 -11.19
C ARG A 66 -13.77 -3.32 -12.64
N PRO A 67 -15.07 -3.25 -12.99
CA PRO A 67 -15.50 -2.80 -14.32
C PRO A 67 -15.09 -1.36 -14.67
N ASP A 68 -14.85 -0.52 -13.67
CA ASP A 68 -14.41 0.88 -13.85
C ASP A 68 -12.90 1.02 -14.10
N GLY A 69 -12.18 -0.09 -14.23
CA GLY A 69 -10.72 -0.11 -14.39
C GLY A 69 -9.92 0.09 -13.09
N GLY A 70 -10.61 0.28 -11.96
CA GLY A 70 -10.02 0.26 -10.63
C GLY A 70 -9.86 -1.15 -10.07
N LEU A 71 -9.41 -1.24 -8.81
CA LEU A 71 -9.33 -2.49 -8.07
C LEU A 71 -10.14 -2.38 -6.78
N ASP A 72 -10.83 -3.45 -6.42
CA ASP A 72 -11.24 -3.69 -5.03
C ASP A 72 -10.02 -4.25 -4.27
N VAL A 73 -9.80 -3.72 -3.08
CA VAL A 73 -8.73 -4.13 -2.17
C VAL A 73 -9.37 -4.63 -0.88
N ILE A 74 -9.11 -5.88 -0.51
CA ILE A 74 -9.62 -6.45 0.74
C ILE A 74 -8.42 -6.83 1.61
N ASN A 75 -8.21 -6.08 2.70
CA ASN A 75 -7.23 -6.43 3.71
C ASN A 75 -7.92 -7.21 4.83
N ARG A 76 -7.42 -8.40 5.15
CA ARG A 76 -7.95 -9.25 6.23
C ARG A 76 -6.81 -9.66 7.16
N GLY A 77 -7.06 -9.63 8.46
CA GLY A 77 -6.08 -10.08 9.46
C GLY A 77 -6.76 -10.56 10.74
N TYR A 78 -6.08 -11.44 11.46
CA TYR A 78 -6.57 -12.00 12.72
C TYR A 78 -6.01 -11.23 13.91
N ASN A 79 -6.88 -10.88 14.86
CA ASN A 79 -6.46 -10.27 16.12
C ASN A 79 -6.45 -11.35 17.23
N TYR A 80 -5.26 -11.76 17.67
CA TYR A 80 -5.12 -12.85 18.66
C TYR A 80 -5.65 -12.50 20.06
N GLU A 81 -5.57 -11.23 20.47
CA GLU A 81 -6.08 -10.81 21.80
C GLU A 81 -7.60 -10.91 21.86
N LYS A 82 -8.28 -10.43 20.81
CA LYS A 82 -9.74 -10.42 20.70
C LYS A 82 -10.31 -11.71 20.10
N LYS A 83 -9.45 -12.57 19.55
CA LYS A 83 -9.80 -13.82 18.85
C LYS A 83 -10.81 -13.62 17.71
N VAL A 84 -10.66 -12.54 16.94
CA VAL A 84 -11.56 -12.21 15.83
C VAL A 84 -10.80 -11.86 14.57
N TRP A 85 -11.39 -12.21 13.42
CA TRP A 85 -10.98 -11.69 12.13
C TRP A 85 -11.44 -10.24 11.97
N LYS A 86 -10.55 -9.41 11.43
CA LYS A 86 -10.86 -8.05 10.98
C LYS A 86 -10.67 -7.97 9.48
N GLU A 87 -11.52 -7.16 8.84
CA GLU A 87 -11.47 -6.91 7.41
C GLU A 87 -11.65 -5.42 7.14
N ALA A 88 -10.88 -4.90 6.18
CA ALA A 88 -11.02 -3.56 5.63
C ALA A 88 -11.16 -3.65 4.11
N LYS A 89 -12.20 -3.01 3.58
CA LYS A 89 -12.47 -2.95 2.13
C LYS A 89 -12.11 -1.56 1.61
N GLY A 90 -11.31 -1.53 0.57
CA GLY A 90 -10.84 -0.32 -0.07
C GLY A 90 -10.93 -0.41 -1.59
N ARG A 91 -10.54 0.68 -2.23
CA ARG A 91 -10.43 0.79 -3.68
C ARG A 91 -9.06 1.32 -4.05
N ALA A 92 -8.50 0.83 -5.15
CA ALA A 92 -7.28 1.36 -5.72
C ALA A 92 -7.46 1.77 -7.19
N TYR A 93 -6.71 2.79 -7.60
CA TYR A 93 -6.70 3.31 -8.97
C TYR A 93 -5.27 3.62 -9.40
N PHE A 94 -4.94 3.37 -10.67
CA PHE A 94 -3.64 3.75 -11.22
C PHE A 94 -3.45 5.26 -11.25
N VAL A 95 -2.21 5.70 -11.05
CA VAL A 95 -1.82 7.13 -11.09
C VAL A 95 -0.93 7.43 -12.30
N ALA A 96 -0.26 6.42 -12.87
CA ALA A 96 0.72 6.57 -13.96
C ALA A 96 0.57 5.48 -15.05
N GLY A 97 -0.68 5.08 -15.36
CA GLY A 97 -0.98 4.01 -16.31
C GLY A 97 -0.94 2.60 -15.71
N PRO A 98 -1.61 1.62 -16.34
CA PRO A 98 -1.69 0.23 -15.86
C PRO A 98 -0.37 -0.55 -15.95
N GLU A 99 0.58 -0.10 -16.76
CA GLU A 99 1.91 -0.70 -16.93
C GLU A 99 2.94 -0.22 -15.89
N THR A 100 2.55 0.71 -15.02
CA THR A 100 3.36 1.21 -13.92
C THR A 100 2.75 0.76 -12.61
N GLY A 101 3.54 0.14 -11.74
CA GLY A 101 3.14 -0.34 -10.41
C GLY A 101 2.90 0.80 -9.40
N ARG A 102 2.15 1.83 -9.79
CA ARG A 102 1.88 3.04 -9.01
C ARG A 102 0.39 3.32 -8.97
N LEU A 103 -0.16 3.13 -7.78
CA LEU A 103 -1.58 3.26 -7.48
C LEU A 103 -1.80 4.27 -6.36
N LYS A 104 -3.06 4.68 -6.20
CA LYS A 104 -3.58 5.32 -5.00
C LYS A 104 -4.66 4.43 -4.40
N VAL A 105 -4.62 4.21 -3.10
CA VAL A 105 -5.57 3.38 -2.36
C VAL A 105 -6.38 4.21 -1.36
N THR A 106 -7.66 3.87 -1.19
CA THR A 106 -8.53 4.45 -0.17
C THR A 106 -9.32 3.36 0.55
N PHE A 107 -9.33 3.41 1.88
CA PHE A 107 -10.17 2.56 2.74
C PHE A 107 -11.26 3.36 3.47
N PHE A 108 -11.11 4.69 3.54
CA PHE A 108 -12.08 5.61 4.10
C PHE A 108 -12.09 6.88 3.27
N TRP A 109 -13.21 7.12 2.59
CA TRP A 109 -13.38 8.30 1.75
C TRP A 109 -13.50 9.56 2.62
N PRO A 110 -12.86 10.70 2.26
CA PRO A 110 -12.22 11.02 0.98
C PRO A 110 -10.68 10.94 0.95
N PHE A 111 -10.03 10.08 1.76
CA PHE A 111 -8.56 10.05 1.84
C PHE A 111 -7.93 8.96 0.98
N TYR A 112 -6.95 9.35 0.15
CA TYR A 112 -6.13 8.44 -0.64
C TYR A 112 -4.67 8.47 -0.16
N GLY A 113 -4.06 7.29 -0.07
CA GLY A 113 -2.62 7.12 0.11
C GLY A 113 -1.95 6.54 -1.13
N GLY A 114 -0.69 6.88 -1.37
CA GLY A 114 0.13 6.23 -2.39
C GLY A 114 0.31 4.73 -2.11
N TYR A 115 0.30 3.92 -3.15
CA TYR A 115 0.64 2.50 -3.14
C TYR A 115 1.60 2.25 -4.30
N ASN A 116 2.88 2.06 -3.99
CA ASN A 116 3.95 2.04 -4.98
C ASN A 116 4.69 0.70 -4.90
N ILE A 117 4.60 -0.12 -5.93
CA ILE A 117 5.34 -1.38 -6.06
C ILE A 117 6.76 -1.01 -6.50
N ILE A 118 7.74 -1.17 -5.62
CA ILE A 118 9.13 -0.70 -5.81
C ILE A 118 10.10 -1.84 -6.11
N ASN A 119 9.69 -3.08 -5.85
CA ASN A 119 10.36 -4.28 -6.31
C ASN A 119 9.33 -5.38 -6.54
N LEU A 120 9.49 -6.19 -7.57
CA LEU A 120 8.52 -7.21 -7.97
C LEU A 120 9.26 -8.33 -8.69
N ASP A 121 8.93 -9.56 -8.33
CA ASP A 121 9.27 -10.73 -9.14
C ASP A 121 8.60 -10.63 -10.52
N LYS A 122 9.39 -10.40 -11.56
CA LYS A 122 8.91 -10.28 -12.93
C LYS A 122 8.63 -11.63 -13.60
N GLU A 123 9.27 -12.68 -13.11
CA GLU A 123 9.18 -14.01 -13.70
C GLU A 123 7.88 -14.66 -13.30
N ASP A 124 7.54 -14.69 -12.01
CA ASP A 124 6.40 -15.45 -11.51
C ASP A 124 5.45 -14.67 -10.59
N TYR A 125 5.73 -13.38 -10.31
CA TYR A 125 4.91 -12.54 -9.43
C TYR A 125 4.73 -13.16 -8.03
N GLN A 126 5.79 -13.79 -7.48
CA GLN A 126 5.74 -14.47 -6.19
C GLN A 126 5.99 -13.56 -4.98
N TYR A 127 6.67 -12.43 -5.17
CA TYR A 127 6.88 -11.42 -4.11
C TYR A 127 6.77 -10.00 -4.66
N ALA A 128 6.41 -9.06 -3.78
CA ALA A 128 6.39 -7.63 -4.08
C ALA A 128 6.83 -6.82 -2.85
N LEU A 129 7.75 -5.88 -3.05
CA LEU A 129 8.07 -4.84 -2.08
C LEU A 129 7.27 -3.59 -2.45
N VAL A 130 6.50 -3.08 -1.51
CA VAL A 130 5.55 -1.98 -1.71
C VAL A 130 5.79 -0.89 -0.69
N CYS A 131 5.77 0.37 -1.11
CA CYS A 131 5.82 1.50 -0.19
C CYS A 131 4.62 2.44 -0.35
N GLY A 132 4.34 3.16 0.73
CA GLY A 132 3.29 4.18 0.76
C GLY A 132 3.77 5.53 0.18
N PRO A 133 3.14 6.65 0.60
CA PRO A 133 3.51 7.97 0.10
C PRO A 133 4.81 8.55 0.69
N ASN A 134 5.32 7.97 1.78
CA ASN A 134 6.56 8.35 2.44
C ASN A 134 7.30 7.09 2.96
N ARG A 135 8.45 7.28 3.63
CA ARG A 135 9.31 6.19 4.11
C ARG A 135 8.86 5.52 5.41
N ASP A 136 7.75 5.95 5.99
CA ASP A 136 7.15 5.29 7.16
C ASP A 136 6.23 4.13 6.79
N TYR A 137 6.00 3.91 5.49
CA TYR A 137 5.11 2.87 4.97
C TYR A 137 5.87 1.93 4.04
N LEU A 138 6.05 0.68 4.46
CA LEU A 138 6.68 -0.38 3.69
C LEU A 138 6.01 -1.71 4.01
N TRP A 139 5.76 -2.51 2.98
CA TRP A 139 5.24 -3.87 3.06
C TRP A 139 6.04 -4.79 2.15
N LEU A 140 6.35 -5.98 2.65
CA LEU A 140 6.79 -7.11 1.84
C LEU A 140 5.63 -8.07 1.71
N LEU A 141 5.17 -8.28 0.48
CA LEU A 141 4.07 -9.16 0.13
C LEU A 141 4.60 -10.41 -0.58
N ALA A 142 3.96 -11.56 -0.37
CA ALA A 142 4.27 -12.79 -1.09
C ALA A 142 3.02 -13.63 -1.41
N ARG A 143 3.12 -14.52 -2.39
CA ARG A 143 2.05 -15.48 -2.73
C ARG A 143 1.96 -16.65 -1.75
N GLN A 144 3.00 -16.86 -0.96
CA GLN A 144 3.05 -17.88 0.09
C GLN A 144 3.20 -17.23 1.46
N LYS A 145 2.81 -17.94 2.52
CA LYS A 145 2.90 -17.48 3.93
C LYS A 145 4.34 -17.26 4.42
N LYS A 146 5.31 -17.85 3.73
CA LYS A 146 6.74 -17.76 4.01
C LYS A 146 7.49 -17.59 2.69
N ILE A 147 8.62 -16.92 2.76
CA ILE A 147 9.58 -16.84 1.65
C ILE A 147 10.95 -17.29 2.16
N ASP A 148 11.84 -17.57 1.22
CA ASP A 148 13.23 -17.88 1.54
C ASP A 148 13.90 -16.74 2.32
N GLN A 149 14.75 -17.11 3.30
CA GLN A 149 15.38 -16.14 4.20
C GLN A 149 16.41 -15.28 3.47
N GLU A 150 17.18 -15.84 2.53
CA GLU A 150 18.16 -15.10 1.73
C GLU A 150 17.45 -14.07 0.85
N LEU A 151 16.35 -14.48 0.20
CA LEU A 151 15.50 -13.58 -0.57
C LEU A 151 14.94 -12.44 0.31
N MET A 152 14.45 -12.76 1.51
CA MET A 152 13.93 -11.74 2.43
C MET A 152 15.01 -10.72 2.80
N GLN A 153 16.21 -11.17 3.16
CA GLN A 153 17.32 -10.27 3.50
C GLN A 153 17.75 -9.41 2.31
N LYS A 154 17.78 -9.97 1.10
CA LYS A 154 18.05 -9.21 -0.13
C LYS A 154 17.02 -8.10 -0.35
N LEU A 155 15.74 -8.37 -0.11
CA LEU A 155 14.67 -7.37 -0.23
C LEU A 155 14.75 -6.30 0.86
N PHE A 156 15.16 -6.66 2.08
CA PHE A 156 15.39 -5.70 3.16
C PHE A 156 16.60 -4.82 2.86
N ALA A 157 17.74 -5.37 2.44
CA ALA A 157 18.90 -4.58 2.02
C ALA A 157 18.54 -3.61 0.88
N LYS A 158 17.69 -4.04 -0.06
CA LYS A 158 17.17 -3.16 -1.11
C LYS A 158 16.33 -2.02 -0.51
N ALA A 159 15.42 -2.30 0.41
CA ALA A 159 14.63 -1.28 1.08
C ALA A 159 15.50 -0.30 1.89
N GLU A 160 16.48 -0.81 2.62
CA GLU A 160 17.44 0.01 3.38
C GLU A 160 18.20 0.98 2.46
N SER A 161 18.66 0.50 1.29
CA SER A 161 19.32 1.35 0.29
C SER A 161 18.43 2.47 -0.26
N LEU A 162 17.10 2.35 -0.12
CA LEU A 162 16.11 3.36 -0.50
C LEU A 162 15.73 4.29 0.66
N GLY A 163 16.33 4.10 1.84
CA GLY A 163 16.16 4.90 3.04
C GLY A 163 15.00 4.48 3.95
N PHE A 164 14.51 3.24 3.83
CA PHE A 164 13.53 2.71 4.79
C PHE A 164 14.24 2.19 6.04
N ALA A 165 13.61 2.42 7.20
CA ALA A 165 14.09 1.96 8.51
C ALA A 165 13.79 0.47 8.72
N VAL A 166 14.50 -0.40 8.01
CA VAL A 166 14.24 -1.85 7.96
C VAL A 166 14.42 -2.56 9.31
N GLU A 167 15.22 -1.98 10.21
CA GLU A 167 15.39 -2.44 11.58
C GLU A 167 14.09 -2.36 12.41
N ARG A 168 13.11 -1.57 11.94
CA ARG A 168 11.78 -1.45 12.56
C ARG A 168 10.74 -2.37 11.91
N LEU A 169 11.11 -3.20 10.94
CA LEU A 169 10.19 -4.12 10.29
C LEU A 169 9.67 -5.15 11.28
N LEU A 170 8.35 -5.32 11.27
CA LEU A 170 7.65 -6.38 11.97
C LEU A 170 7.43 -7.54 10.99
N ILE A 171 7.89 -8.73 11.37
CA ILE A 171 7.56 -9.96 10.65
C ILE A 171 6.17 -10.42 11.08
N VAL A 172 5.27 -10.59 10.12
CA VAL A 172 3.89 -10.98 10.36
C VAL A 172 3.80 -12.49 10.55
N ARG A 173 3.14 -12.93 11.61
CA ARG A 173 2.93 -14.35 11.89
C ARG A 173 1.79 -14.91 11.03
N HIS A 174 1.96 -16.10 10.47
CA HIS A 174 1.00 -16.81 9.61
C HIS A 174 0.71 -18.23 10.11
N GLU A 175 0.38 -18.37 11.39
CA GLU A 175 0.24 -19.65 12.09
C GLU A 175 -1.22 -20.04 12.36
N HIS A 176 -2.18 -19.15 12.09
CA HIS A 176 -3.60 -19.50 12.21
C HIS A 176 -4.07 -20.07 10.87
N ASP A 177 -4.80 -21.18 10.90
CA ASP A 177 -5.42 -21.70 9.68
C ASP A 177 -6.48 -20.72 9.17
N ASP A 178 -6.48 -20.51 7.84
CA ASP A 178 -7.42 -19.61 7.16
C ASP A 178 -8.84 -20.18 7.13
N ALA A 179 -8.96 -21.49 7.41
CA ALA A 179 -10.20 -22.24 7.50
C ALA A 179 -10.83 -22.14 8.89
N ALA A 180 -11.32 -20.95 9.25
CA ALA A 180 -12.28 -20.78 10.33
C ALA A 180 -13.02 -19.45 10.20
N PRO A 181 -14.37 -19.45 10.15
CA PRO A 181 -15.16 -19.05 11.31
C PRO A 181 -14.96 -20.02 12.48
#